data_AF-A0A397SQM9-F1
#
_entry.id   AF-A0A397SQM9-F1
#
_cell.length_a   1.000
_cell.length_b   1.000
_cell.length_c   1.000
_cell.angle_alpha   90.00
_cell.angle_beta   90.00
_cell.angle_gamma   90.00
#
_symmetry.space_group_name_H-M   'P 1'
#
loop_
_entity.id
_entity.type
_entity.pdbx_description
1 polymer ?
#
loop_
_entity_poly.entity_id
_entity_poly.type
_entity_poly.pdbx_seq_one_letter_code
_entity_poly.pdbx_strand_id
1 'polypeptide(L)'
;MTDTYHPVISFYKIFKYAALSVFVLVFIKYFIYDIYVTNKKPSPFRKIADITNNIFEEMNNVELPAVSTISEHTVKCRVAANTLERSLTFKSYGNSIATGLRDIGKEIREAGILLQKMYSKGSSLQTSFDIEIGAIKQRLNSKSNYMRQDDASYIKERLDILVKKIKELRLLVEKGHNHILDAMKIRSDINDDIKNGLGAADKYSNNTKHSADIVRAKKELADVDKVLSESIIIVGHLQRLRDILNDYGNKLMDVSDELDEMGNEGRRVTKKDLKQLTLAVDHSKAHHHKFNKLAQVPD
;
A
#
# COMPACT_ATOMS: atom_id res chain seq x y z
N MET A 1 16.81 59.50 74.30
CA MET A 1 17.79 58.65 73.60
C MET A 1 17.00 57.58 72.87
N THR A 2 17.02 57.62 71.55
CA THR A 2 16.22 56.80 70.64
C THR A 2 16.91 55.47 70.38
N ASP A 3 16.31 54.38 70.85
CA ASP A 3 16.71 53.00 70.51
C ASP A 3 16.41 52.73 69.03
N THR A 4 17.46 52.54 68.24
CA THR A 4 17.39 52.14 66.84
C THR A 4 17.52 50.62 66.75
N TYR A 5 16.39 49.94 66.68
CA TYR A 5 16.31 48.50 66.43
C TYR A 5 16.67 48.22 64.96
N HIS A 6 17.91 47.85 64.67
CA HIS A 6 18.30 47.33 63.37
C HIS A 6 17.92 45.84 63.27
N PRO A 7 17.05 45.42 62.33
CA PRO A 7 16.76 44.01 62.14
C PRO A 7 17.97 43.35 61.48
N VAL A 8 18.72 42.57 62.25
CA VAL A 8 19.74 41.65 61.71
C VAL A 8 19.00 40.54 60.98
N ILE A 9 18.73 40.76 59.69
CA ILE A 9 18.27 39.70 58.80
C ILE A 9 19.40 38.65 58.80
N SER A 10 19.16 37.50 59.44
CA SER A 10 20.21 36.49 59.55
C SER A 10 20.62 36.04 58.15
N PHE A 11 21.93 36.02 57.89
CA PHE A 11 22.52 35.54 56.63
C PHE A 11 21.93 34.20 56.18
N TYR A 12 21.57 33.35 57.14
CA TYR A 12 20.89 32.09 56.93
C TYR A 12 19.54 32.21 56.20
N LYS A 13 18.72 33.22 56.52
CA LYS A 13 17.45 33.45 55.81
C LYS A 13 17.69 33.87 54.36
N ILE A 14 18.62 34.79 54.12
CA ILE A 14 18.97 35.26 52.76
C ILE A 14 19.50 34.08 51.92
N PHE A 15 20.41 33.30 52.49
CA PHE A 15 20.97 32.12 51.83
C PHE A 15 19.90 31.07 51.52
N LYS A 16 18.96 30.82 52.43
CA LYS A 16 17.84 29.88 52.19
C LYS A 16 16.93 30.32 51.04
N TYR A 17 16.61 31.62 50.95
CA TYR A 17 15.79 32.13 49.84
C TYR A 17 16.53 32.10 48.50
N ALA A 18 17.83 32.40 48.49
CA ALA A 18 18.67 32.29 47.29
C ALA A 18 18.83 30.84 46.83
N ALA A 19 19.05 29.90 47.75
CA ALA A 19 19.13 28.47 47.43
C ALA A 19 17.79 27.94 46.89
N LEU A 20 16.67 28.35 47.49
CA LEU A 20 15.34 28.00 47.01
C LEU A 20 15.06 28.57 45.60
N SER A 21 15.43 29.83 45.33
CA SER A 21 15.23 30.45 44.02
C SER A 21 16.07 29.76 42.95
N VAL A 22 17.33 29.41 43.27
CA VAL A 22 18.20 28.65 42.36
C VAL A 22 17.60 27.28 42.08
N PHE A 23 17.10 26.57 43.09
CA PHE A 23 16.45 25.28 42.92
C PHE A 23 15.21 25.37 42.03
N VAL A 24 14.36 26.37 42.23
CA VAL A 24 13.18 26.61 41.38
C VAL A 24 13.59 26.92 39.94
N LEU A 25 14.62 27.74 39.71
CA LEU A 25 15.09 28.05 38.36
C LEU A 25 15.69 26.82 37.64
N VAL A 26 16.44 25.98 38.37
CA VAL A 26 16.96 24.72 37.83
C VAL A 26 15.81 23.76 37.49
N PHE A 27 14.80 23.67 38.36
CA PHE A 27 13.63 22.82 38.14
C PHE A 27 12.81 23.31 36.93
N ILE A 28 12.59 24.62 36.80
CA ILE A 28 11.93 25.21 35.63
C ILE A 28 12.74 24.96 34.36
N LYS A 29 14.08 25.15 34.39
CA LYS A 29 14.93 24.84 33.23
C LYS A 29 14.85 23.37 32.85
N TYR A 30 14.89 22.47 33.83
CA TYR A 30 14.77 21.04 33.59
C TYR A 30 13.39 20.70 33.01
N PHE A 31 12.32 21.27 33.54
CA PHE A 31 10.96 21.08 33.05
C PHE A 31 10.76 21.63 31.63
N ILE A 32 11.31 22.82 31.33
CA ILE A 32 11.29 23.40 29.97
C ILE A 32 12.12 22.53 29.02
N TYR A 33 13.31 22.07 29.44
CA TYR A 33 14.16 21.20 28.64
C TYR A 33 13.48 19.86 28.36
N ASP A 34 12.87 19.24 29.37
CA ASP A 34 12.11 18.00 29.26
C ASP A 34 10.95 18.16 28.28
N ILE A 35 10.16 19.24 28.39
CA ILE A 35 9.11 19.61 27.43
C ILE A 35 9.67 19.86 26.03
N TYR A 36 10.83 20.51 25.90
CA TYR A 36 11.40 20.86 24.59
C TYR A 36 11.99 19.63 23.88
N VAL A 37 12.60 18.70 24.63
CA VAL A 37 13.15 17.45 24.11
C VAL A 37 12.05 16.45 23.76
N THR A 38 11.03 16.29 24.61
CA THR A 38 9.85 15.45 24.29
C THR A 38 9.05 15.95 23.09
N ASN A 39 9.07 17.25 22.79
CA ASN A 39 8.39 17.80 21.62
C ASN A 39 9.11 17.60 20.27
N LYS A 40 10.38 17.14 20.25
CA LYS A 40 11.12 16.97 18.98
C LYS A 40 10.81 15.66 18.25
N LYS A 41 10.46 14.58 18.94
CA LYS A 41 10.05 13.32 18.31
C LYS A 41 8.52 13.23 18.29
N PRO A 42 7.88 13.01 17.13
CA PRO A 42 6.45 12.76 17.09
C PRO A 42 6.12 11.52 17.92
N SER A 43 5.05 11.59 18.71
CA SER A 43 4.59 10.46 19.51
C SER A 43 4.32 9.23 18.62
N PRO A 44 4.45 8.00 19.15
CA PRO A 44 4.07 6.80 18.42
C PRO A 44 2.65 6.88 17.85
N PHE A 45 1.71 7.47 18.59
CA PHE A 45 0.32 7.67 18.13
C PHE A 45 0.19 8.66 16.97
N ARG A 46 1.00 9.71 16.95
CA ARG A 46 1.07 10.61 15.80
C ARG A 46 1.61 9.87 14.58
N LYS A 47 2.65 9.04 14.75
CA LYS A 47 3.18 8.22 13.66
C LYS A 47 2.15 7.25 13.12
N ILE A 48 1.38 6.57 13.98
CA ILE A 48 0.25 5.71 13.56
C ILE A 48 -0.74 6.51 12.72
N ALA A 49 -1.16 7.68 13.20
CA ALA A 49 -2.10 8.54 12.48
C ALA A 49 -1.54 8.98 11.10
N ASP A 50 -0.29 9.41 11.04
CA ASP A 50 0.37 9.85 9.81
C ASP A 50 0.52 8.68 8.82
N ILE A 51 0.93 7.49 9.29
CA ILE A 51 0.99 6.25 8.49
C ILE A 51 -0.38 5.91 7.91
N THR A 52 -1.43 5.92 8.74
CA THR A 52 -2.80 5.61 8.31
C THR A 52 -3.32 6.60 7.27
N ASN A 53 -3.00 7.89 7.39
CA ASN A 53 -3.40 8.86 6.37
C ASN A 53 -2.69 8.65 5.05
N ASN A 54 -1.37 8.49 5.11
CA ASN A 54 -0.55 8.45 3.91
C ASN A 54 -0.81 7.17 3.10
N ILE A 55 -1.06 6.01 3.75
CA ILE A 55 -1.27 4.74 3.02
C ILE A 55 -2.45 4.82 2.08
N PHE A 56 -3.59 5.37 2.52
CA PHE A 56 -4.77 5.43 1.68
C PHE A 56 -4.65 6.50 0.59
N GLU A 57 -3.98 7.62 0.88
CA GLU A 57 -3.70 8.65 -0.13
C GLU A 57 -2.76 8.13 -1.22
N GLU A 58 -1.64 7.50 -0.84
CA GLU A 58 -0.67 6.95 -1.77
C GLU A 58 -1.22 5.77 -2.57
N MET A 59 -1.97 4.86 -1.93
CA MET A 59 -2.66 3.77 -2.63
C MET A 59 -3.67 4.31 -3.64
N ASN A 60 -4.41 5.37 -3.28
CA ASN A 60 -5.36 6.02 -4.19
C ASN A 60 -4.69 6.76 -5.35
N ASN A 61 -3.43 7.15 -5.22
CA ASN A 61 -2.66 7.77 -6.29
C ASN A 61 -2.05 6.74 -7.27
N VAL A 62 -2.15 5.44 -6.99
CA VAL A 62 -1.80 4.40 -7.96
C VAL A 62 -2.94 4.22 -8.96
N GLU A 63 -2.63 4.35 -10.26
CA GLU A 63 -3.57 4.08 -11.34
C GLU A 63 -3.67 2.57 -11.55
N LEU A 64 -4.83 2.00 -11.23
CA LEU A 64 -5.07 0.56 -11.34
C LEU A 64 -6.21 0.32 -12.34
N PRO A 65 -6.10 -0.71 -13.19
CA PRO A 65 -7.08 -0.97 -14.25
C PRO A 65 -8.40 -1.51 -13.70
N ALA A 66 -9.52 -1.25 -14.38
CA ALA A 66 -10.77 -1.92 -14.03
C ALA A 66 -10.70 -3.42 -14.37
N VAL A 67 -11.44 -4.26 -13.64
CA VAL A 67 -11.50 -5.72 -13.89
C VAL A 67 -12.08 -6.04 -15.28
N SER A 68 -12.99 -5.19 -15.79
CA SER A 68 -13.55 -5.31 -17.14
C SER A 68 -12.49 -5.22 -18.23
N THR A 69 -11.54 -4.29 -18.10
CA THR A 69 -10.43 -4.11 -19.05
C THR A 69 -9.61 -5.40 -19.20
N ILE A 70 -9.39 -6.14 -18.12
CA ILE A 70 -8.60 -7.38 -18.13
C ILE A 70 -9.40 -8.56 -18.71
N SER A 71 -10.71 -8.56 -18.49
CA SER A 71 -11.59 -9.54 -19.12
C SER A 71 -11.57 -9.41 -20.65
N GLU A 72 -11.59 -8.18 -21.17
CA GLU A 72 -11.44 -7.90 -22.60
C GLU A 72 -10.10 -8.40 -23.16
N HIS A 73 -9.02 -8.19 -22.40
CA HIS A 73 -7.67 -8.67 -22.77
C HIS A 73 -7.61 -10.19 -22.96
N THR A 74 -8.28 -10.94 -22.08
CA THR A 74 -8.38 -12.41 -22.17
C THR A 74 -9.12 -12.84 -23.44
N VAL A 75 -10.20 -12.14 -23.78
CA VAL A 75 -10.99 -12.43 -24.99
C VAL A 75 -10.16 -12.22 -26.26
N LYS A 76 -9.41 -11.12 -26.34
CA LYS A 76 -8.53 -10.81 -27.49
C LYS A 76 -7.51 -11.93 -27.73
N CYS A 77 -6.84 -12.40 -26.68
CA CYS A 77 -5.89 -13.51 -26.79
C CYS A 77 -6.54 -14.79 -27.35
N ARG A 78 -7.74 -15.12 -26.88
CA ARG A 78 -8.50 -16.29 -27.36
C ARG A 78 -8.94 -16.15 -28.83
N VAL A 79 -9.38 -14.96 -29.24
CA VAL A 79 -9.79 -14.70 -30.64
C VAL A 79 -8.58 -14.83 -31.57
N ALA A 80 -7.43 -14.26 -31.18
CA ALA A 80 -6.18 -14.39 -31.93
C ALA A 80 -5.73 -15.85 -32.06
N ALA A 81 -5.74 -16.61 -30.96
CA ALA A 81 -5.38 -18.03 -30.96
C ALA A 81 -6.25 -18.84 -31.94
N ASN A 82 -7.58 -18.68 -31.85
CA ASN A 82 -8.51 -19.41 -32.72
C ASN A 82 -8.38 -19.00 -34.20
N THR A 83 -8.06 -17.73 -34.46
CA THR A 83 -7.86 -17.22 -35.82
C THR A 83 -6.62 -17.85 -36.46
N LEU A 84 -5.51 -17.94 -35.72
CA LEU A 84 -4.25 -18.50 -36.24
C LEU A 84 -4.28 -20.02 -36.37
N GLU A 85 -4.89 -20.73 -35.43
CA GLU A 85 -5.02 -22.19 -35.49
C GLU A 85 -5.84 -22.66 -36.69
N ARG A 86 -6.89 -21.91 -37.05
CA ARG A 86 -7.78 -22.24 -38.18
C ARG A 86 -7.25 -21.76 -39.52
N SER A 87 -6.24 -20.90 -39.53
CA SER A 87 -5.75 -20.29 -40.76
C SER A 87 -4.86 -21.26 -41.54
N LEU A 88 -5.27 -21.58 -42.76
CA LEU A 88 -4.51 -22.45 -43.66
C LEU A 88 -3.13 -21.87 -44.00
N THR A 89 -2.99 -20.54 -44.00
CA THR A 89 -1.73 -19.85 -44.30
C THR A 89 -0.73 -19.92 -43.16
N PHE A 90 -1.16 -20.28 -41.96
CA PHE A 90 -0.32 -20.45 -40.78
C PHE A 90 -0.08 -21.92 -40.42
N LYS A 91 -0.50 -22.90 -41.23
CA LYS A 91 -0.51 -24.33 -40.89
C LYS A 91 0.74 -24.88 -40.18
N SER A 92 1.94 -24.42 -40.56
CA SER A 92 3.20 -24.88 -39.97
C SER A 92 3.50 -24.33 -38.57
N TYR A 93 2.94 -23.18 -38.21
CA TYR A 93 3.24 -22.47 -36.95
C TYR A 93 1.99 -22.14 -36.12
N GLY A 94 0.80 -22.21 -36.72
CA GLY A 94 -0.47 -21.75 -36.16
C GLY A 94 -0.84 -22.44 -34.86
N ASN A 95 -0.58 -23.75 -34.73
CA ASN A 95 -0.81 -24.49 -33.49
C ASN A 95 0.11 -24.02 -32.35
N SER A 96 1.40 -23.83 -32.63
CA SER A 96 2.37 -23.37 -31.63
C SER A 96 2.02 -21.96 -31.16
N ILE A 97 1.76 -21.05 -32.10
CA ILE A 97 1.36 -19.66 -31.79
C ILE A 97 0.04 -19.66 -31.00
N ALA A 98 -0.95 -20.44 -31.43
CA ALA A 98 -2.24 -20.49 -30.75
C ALA A 98 -2.14 -21.01 -29.32
N THR A 99 -1.29 -22.00 -29.05
CA THR A 99 -1.00 -22.46 -27.68
C THR A 99 -0.41 -21.34 -26.84
N GLY A 100 0.64 -20.67 -27.32
CA GLY A 100 1.25 -19.57 -26.56
C GLY A 100 0.29 -18.39 -26.33
N LEU A 101 -0.54 -18.05 -27.32
CA LEU A 101 -1.58 -17.02 -27.16
C LEU A 101 -2.64 -17.40 -26.12
N ARG A 102 -2.99 -18.69 -26.01
CA ARG A 102 -3.90 -19.18 -24.96
C ARG A 102 -3.24 -19.10 -23.58
N ASP A 103 -1.96 -19.45 -23.48
CA ASP A 103 -1.21 -19.36 -22.24
C ASP A 103 -1.06 -17.90 -21.79
N ILE A 104 -0.75 -16.96 -22.70
CA ILE A 104 -0.81 -15.51 -22.43
C ILE A 104 -2.17 -15.12 -21.88
N GLY A 105 -3.26 -15.52 -22.55
CA GLY A 105 -4.62 -15.21 -22.12
C GLY A 105 -4.94 -15.77 -20.72
N LYS A 106 -4.41 -16.96 -20.38
CA LYS A 106 -4.55 -17.57 -19.06
C LYS A 106 -3.82 -16.76 -17.99
N GLU A 107 -2.57 -16.39 -18.23
CA GLU A 107 -1.79 -15.60 -17.27
C GLU A 107 -2.42 -14.22 -17.02
N ILE A 108 -2.88 -13.53 -18.07
CA ILE A 108 -3.60 -12.25 -17.95
C ILE A 108 -4.91 -12.41 -17.16
N ARG A 109 -5.64 -13.51 -17.37
CA ARG A 109 -6.85 -13.82 -16.60
C ARG A 109 -6.54 -14.03 -15.12
N GLU A 110 -5.51 -14.79 -14.78
CA GLU A 110 -5.11 -15.02 -13.39
C GLU A 110 -4.68 -13.71 -12.70
N ALA A 111 -3.94 -12.85 -13.41
CA ALA A 111 -3.64 -11.50 -12.95
C ALA A 111 -4.91 -10.69 -12.67
N GLY A 112 -5.91 -10.75 -13.56
CA GLY A 112 -7.23 -10.12 -13.36
C GLY A 112 -7.98 -10.60 -12.13
N ILE A 113 -7.99 -11.92 -11.89
CA ILE A 113 -8.60 -12.51 -10.69
C ILE A 113 -7.89 -12.02 -9.42
N LEU A 114 -6.57 -11.93 -9.44
CA LEU A 114 -5.78 -11.44 -8.31
C LEU A 114 -6.00 -9.94 -8.07
N LEU A 115 -6.11 -9.14 -9.13
CA LEU A 115 -6.47 -7.72 -9.04
C LEU A 115 -7.86 -7.52 -8.44
N GLN A 116 -8.86 -8.32 -8.82
CA GLN A 116 -10.18 -8.29 -8.20
C GLN A 116 -10.12 -8.63 -6.70
N LYS A 117 -9.37 -9.69 -6.33
CA LYS A 117 -9.16 -10.06 -4.92
C LYS A 117 -8.42 -8.95 -4.16
N MET A 118 -7.45 -8.30 -4.80
CA MET A 118 -6.72 -7.17 -4.25
C MET A 118 -7.65 -5.98 -3.99
N TYR A 119 -8.59 -5.68 -4.89
CA TYR A 119 -9.57 -4.61 -4.67
C TYR A 119 -10.49 -4.91 -3.48
N SER A 120 -11.00 -6.14 -3.39
CA SER A 120 -11.77 -6.58 -2.24
C SER A 120 -10.96 -6.51 -0.93
N LYS A 121 -9.68 -6.92 -0.95
CA LYS A 121 -8.82 -6.84 0.23
C LYS A 121 -8.45 -5.40 0.61
N GLY A 122 -8.15 -4.54 -0.35
CA GLY A 122 -7.88 -3.12 -0.13
C GLY A 122 -9.08 -2.41 0.52
N SER A 123 -10.30 -2.76 0.09
CA SER A 123 -11.54 -2.33 0.75
C SER A 123 -11.60 -2.81 2.21
N SER A 124 -11.36 -4.10 2.47
CA SER A 124 -11.33 -4.65 3.84
C SER A 124 -10.20 -4.12 4.73
N LEU A 125 -9.09 -3.65 4.13
CA LEU A 125 -7.95 -3.07 4.84
C LEU A 125 -8.39 -1.81 5.58
N GLN A 126 -9.16 -0.93 4.91
CA GLN A 126 -9.72 0.27 5.54
C GLN A 126 -10.57 -0.08 6.76
N THR A 127 -11.46 -1.07 6.65
CA THR A 127 -12.27 -1.54 7.79
C THR A 127 -11.39 -2.05 8.94
N SER A 128 -10.30 -2.75 8.62
CA SER A 128 -9.35 -3.23 9.63
C SER A 128 -8.67 -2.05 10.35
N PHE A 129 -8.25 -1.01 9.62
CA PHE A 129 -7.70 0.20 10.22
C PHE A 129 -8.70 0.92 11.14
N ASP A 130 -9.96 1.06 10.74
CA ASP A 130 -11.02 1.67 11.56
C ASP A 130 -11.23 0.89 12.87
N ILE A 131 -11.33 -0.44 12.79
CA ILE A 131 -11.53 -1.31 13.96
C ILE A 131 -10.33 -1.24 14.91
N GLU A 132 -9.12 -1.49 14.41
CA GLU A 132 -7.96 -1.62 15.29
C GLU A 132 -7.52 -0.26 15.85
N ILE A 133 -7.58 0.83 15.10
CA ILE A 133 -7.32 2.18 15.64
C ILE A 133 -8.43 2.61 16.60
N GLY A 134 -9.68 2.25 16.33
CA GLY A 134 -10.79 2.43 17.25
C GLY A 134 -10.55 1.75 18.60
N ALA A 135 -10.06 0.50 18.58
CA ALA A 135 -9.70 -0.27 19.75
C ALA A 135 -8.52 0.35 20.52
N ILE A 136 -7.47 0.80 19.82
CA ILE A 136 -6.35 1.55 20.43
C ILE A 136 -6.87 2.79 21.15
N LYS A 137 -7.72 3.59 20.49
CA LYS A 137 -8.30 4.81 21.08
C LYS A 137 -9.12 4.50 22.33
N GLN A 138 -9.95 3.45 22.31
CA GLN A 138 -10.77 3.05 23.46
C GLN A 138 -9.91 2.62 24.65
N ARG A 139 -8.83 1.86 24.39
CA ARG A 139 -7.87 1.45 25.42
C ARG A 139 -7.21 2.67 26.08
N LEU A 140 -6.79 3.64 25.28
CA LEU A 140 -6.16 4.86 25.76
C LEU A 140 -7.12 5.81 26.50
N ASN A 141 -8.40 5.87 26.10
CA ASN A 141 -9.41 6.71 26.74
C ASN A 141 -9.94 6.15 28.08
N SER A 142 -9.87 4.82 28.27
CA SER A 142 -10.49 4.14 29.43
C SER A 142 -9.58 4.08 30.66
N LYS A 143 -8.32 4.51 30.54
CA LYS A 143 -7.30 4.43 31.60
C LYS A 143 -6.69 5.80 31.91
N SER A 144 -5.78 5.84 32.89
CA SER A 144 -5.03 7.04 33.28
C SER A 144 -4.35 7.68 32.06
N ASN A 145 -4.05 8.98 32.11
CA ASN A 145 -3.34 9.68 31.04
C ASN A 145 -1.91 9.16 30.76
N TYR A 146 -1.44 8.12 31.45
CA TYR A 146 -0.12 7.51 31.29
C TYR A 146 -0.24 6.11 30.71
N MET A 147 0.59 5.81 29.71
CA MET A 147 0.65 4.51 29.07
C MET A 147 1.41 3.52 29.97
N ARG A 148 0.83 2.35 30.20
CA ARG A 148 1.48 1.26 30.92
C ARG A 148 2.01 0.22 29.95
N GLN A 149 2.88 -0.67 30.43
CA GLN A 149 3.38 -1.79 29.61
C GLN A 149 2.27 -2.70 29.08
N ASP A 150 1.19 -2.91 29.84
CA ASP A 150 0.03 -3.70 29.38
C ASP A 150 -0.78 -3.00 28.28
N ASP A 151 -0.71 -1.67 28.20
CA ASP A 151 -1.29 -0.89 27.12
C ASP A 151 -0.40 -0.92 25.89
N ALA A 152 0.93 -0.83 26.07
CA ALA A 152 1.91 -0.99 25.01
C ALA A 152 1.75 -2.33 24.30
N SER A 153 1.79 -3.45 25.05
CA SER A 153 1.62 -4.79 24.50
C SER A 153 0.31 -4.96 23.75
N TYR A 154 -0.80 -4.45 24.31
CA TYR A 154 -2.09 -4.48 23.63
C TYR A 154 -2.07 -3.71 22.30
N ILE A 155 -1.50 -2.51 22.28
CA ILE A 155 -1.43 -1.70 21.06
C ILE A 155 -0.56 -2.40 20.00
N LYS A 156 0.56 -3.02 20.40
CA LYS A 156 1.41 -3.79 19.49
C LYS A 156 0.66 -4.94 18.82
N GLU A 157 -0.14 -5.70 19.58
CA GLU A 157 -1.00 -6.75 19.00
C GLU A 157 -1.95 -6.20 17.93
N ARG A 158 -2.49 -4.98 18.14
CA ARG A 158 -3.35 -4.30 17.15
C ARG A 158 -2.57 -3.90 15.90
N LEU A 159 -1.35 -3.37 16.06
CA LEU A 159 -0.49 -3.03 14.94
C LEU A 159 -0.07 -4.28 14.14
N ASP A 160 0.20 -5.40 14.81
CA ASP A 160 0.54 -6.66 14.16
C ASP A 160 -0.59 -7.20 13.28
N ILE A 161 -1.85 -7.03 13.71
CA ILE A 161 -3.03 -7.34 12.88
C ILE A 161 -3.01 -6.50 11.60
N LEU A 162 -2.75 -5.19 11.69
CA LEU A 162 -2.67 -4.30 10.53
C LEU A 162 -1.51 -4.68 9.60
N VAL A 163 -0.33 -4.95 10.15
CA VAL A 163 0.85 -5.41 9.39
C VAL A 163 0.53 -6.72 8.65
N LYS A 164 -0.17 -7.66 9.30
CA LYS A 164 -0.61 -8.90 8.64
C LYS A 164 -1.54 -8.62 7.47
N LYS A 165 -2.51 -7.72 7.62
CA LYS A 165 -3.43 -7.33 6.54
C LYS A 165 -2.72 -6.66 5.37
N ILE A 166 -1.75 -5.80 5.64
CA ILE A 166 -0.90 -5.20 4.60
C ILE A 166 -0.09 -6.28 3.86
N LYS A 167 0.50 -7.23 4.58
CA LYS A 167 1.26 -8.35 3.99
C LYS A 167 0.38 -9.25 3.11
N GLU A 168 -0.85 -9.54 3.54
CA GLU A 168 -1.84 -10.30 2.75
C GLU A 168 -2.16 -9.59 1.42
N LEU A 169 -2.40 -8.27 1.47
CA LEU A 169 -2.65 -7.47 0.27
C LEU A 169 -1.44 -7.44 -0.66
N ARG A 170 -0.24 -7.19 -0.09
CA ARG A 170 1.03 -7.16 -0.82
C ARG A 170 1.29 -8.47 -1.59
N LEU A 171 0.99 -9.61 -0.99
CA LEU A 171 1.17 -10.91 -1.65
C LEU A 171 0.26 -11.06 -2.88
N LEU A 172 -0.95 -10.49 -2.86
CA LEU A 172 -1.83 -10.47 -4.03
C LEU A 172 -1.27 -9.59 -5.14
N VAL A 173 -0.75 -8.41 -4.78
CA VAL A 173 -0.08 -7.47 -5.71
C VAL A 173 1.10 -8.16 -6.40
N GLU A 174 1.96 -8.81 -5.63
CA GLU A 174 3.16 -9.50 -6.12
C GLU A 174 2.82 -10.67 -7.06
N LYS A 175 1.82 -11.48 -6.71
CA LYS A 175 1.37 -12.57 -7.58
C LYS A 175 0.80 -12.03 -8.90
N GLY A 176 -0.05 -10.99 -8.83
CA GLY A 176 -0.63 -10.39 -10.02
C GLY A 176 0.42 -9.79 -10.95
N HIS A 177 1.42 -9.12 -10.36
CA HIS A 177 2.60 -8.62 -11.07
C HIS A 177 3.34 -9.74 -11.81
N ASN A 178 3.62 -10.86 -11.14
CA ASN A 178 4.38 -11.96 -11.72
C ASN A 178 3.63 -12.65 -12.87
N HIS A 179 2.32 -12.86 -12.76
CA HIS A 179 1.53 -13.42 -13.86
C HIS A 179 1.59 -12.55 -15.12
N ILE A 180 1.60 -11.21 -14.99
CA ILE A 180 1.75 -10.33 -16.15
C ILE A 180 3.15 -10.46 -16.78
N LEU A 181 4.20 -10.58 -15.95
CA LEU A 181 5.56 -10.82 -16.46
C LEU A 181 5.69 -12.18 -17.15
N ASP A 182 5.03 -13.22 -16.63
CA ASP A 182 5.00 -14.55 -17.24
C ASP A 182 4.31 -14.50 -18.61
N ALA A 183 3.21 -13.74 -18.75
CA ALA A 183 2.58 -13.49 -20.04
C ALA A 183 3.54 -12.85 -21.06
N MET A 184 4.37 -11.90 -20.63
CA MET A 184 5.38 -11.26 -21.49
C MET A 184 6.50 -12.22 -21.86
N LYS A 185 6.92 -13.07 -20.94
CA LYS A 185 7.90 -14.12 -21.21
C LYS A 185 7.38 -15.09 -22.27
N ILE A 186 6.15 -15.57 -22.13
CA ILE A 186 5.51 -16.45 -23.11
C ILE A 186 5.46 -15.75 -24.49
N ARG A 187 5.11 -14.46 -24.54
CA ARG A 187 5.11 -13.69 -25.79
C ARG A 187 6.49 -13.64 -26.45
N SER A 188 7.54 -13.49 -25.66
CA SER A 188 8.92 -13.53 -26.14
C SER A 188 9.27 -14.92 -26.67
N ASP A 189 8.88 -15.98 -25.95
CA ASP A 189 9.19 -17.37 -26.32
C ASP A 189 8.53 -17.76 -27.65
N ILE A 190 7.31 -17.28 -27.95
CA ILE A 190 6.61 -17.57 -29.21
C ILE A 190 6.93 -16.58 -30.34
N ASN A 191 7.83 -15.61 -30.13
CA ASN A 191 8.06 -14.53 -31.09
C ASN A 191 8.62 -15.03 -32.43
N ASP A 192 9.50 -16.03 -32.40
CA ASP A 192 10.08 -16.61 -33.60
C ASP A 192 9.03 -17.39 -34.40
N ASP A 193 8.14 -18.12 -33.72
CA ASP A 193 7.02 -18.79 -34.37
C ASP A 193 6.05 -17.80 -35.01
N ILE A 194 5.75 -16.68 -34.35
CA ILE A 194 4.94 -15.59 -34.94
C ILE A 194 5.62 -15.04 -36.19
N LYS A 195 6.92 -14.72 -36.12
CA LYS A 195 7.68 -14.17 -37.25
C LYS A 195 7.71 -15.14 -38.44
N ASN A 196 7.98 -16.41 -38.16
CA ASN A 196 8.02 -17.46 -39.19
C ASN A 196 6.63 -17.74 -39.78
N GLY A 197 5.60 -17.75 -38.95
CA GLY A 197 4.20 -17.88 -39.37
C GLY A 197 3.77 -16.75 -40.29
N LEU A 198 4.10 -15.50 -39.95
CA LEU A 198 3.84 -14.33 -40.78
C LEU A 198 4.60 -14.41 -42.12
N GLY A 199 5.88 -14.76 -42.09
CA GLY A 199 6.68 -14.93 -43.32
C GLY A 199 6.19 -16.07 -44.21
N ALA A 200 5.65 -17.14 -43.63
CA ALA A 200 5.01 -18.22 -44.39
C ALA A 200 3.67 -17.77 -44.98
N ALA A 201 2.87 -17.02 -44.23
CA ALA A 201 1.58 -16.52 -44.65
C ALA A 201 1.71 -15.47 -45.78
N ASP A 202 2.74 -14.62 -45.75
CA ASP A 202 2.99 -13.58 -46.76
C ASP A 202 3.23 -14.16 -48.17
N LYS A 203 3.65 -15.41 -48.30
CA LYS A 203 3.74 -16.10 -49.60
C LYS A 203 2.39 -16.23 -50.30
N TYR A 204 1.29 -16.11 -49.56
CA TYR A 204 -0.08 -16.21 -50.06
C TYR A 204 -0.77 -14.83 -50.12
N SER A 205 -0.06 -13.71 -49.89
CA SER A 205 -0.65 -12.37 -49.80
C SER A 205 -1.37 -11.92 -51.08
N ASN A 206 -0.86 -12.33 -52.24
CA ASN A 206 -1.42 -11.99 -53.56
C ASN A 206 -2.56 -12.93 -53.96
N ASN A 207 -2.87 -13.95 -53.15
CA ASN A 207 -3.99 -14.85 -53.39
C ASN A 207 -5.25 -14.26 -52.74
N THR A 208 -6.18 -13.79 -53.57
CA THR A 208 -7.44 -13.17 -53.11
C THR A 208 -8.23 -14.06 -52.16
N LYS A 209 -8.14 -15.39 -52.31
CA LYS A 209 -8.79 -16.39 -51.43
C LYS A 209 -8.26 -16.38 -49.99
N HIS A 210 -7.00 -16.00 -49.78
CA HIS A 210 -6.34 -16.08 -48.47
C HIS A 210 -5.96 -14.72 -47.88
N SER A 211 -5.98 -13.66 -48.71
CA SER A 211 -5.63 -12.30 -48.31
C SER A 211 -6.41 -11.80 -47.08
N ALA A 212 -7.72 -12.04 -47.02
CA ALA A 212 -8.57 -11.62 -45.91
C ALA A 212 -8.21 -12.31 -44.59
N ASP A 213 -7.91 -13.61 -44.62
CA ASP A 213 -7.53 -14.39 -43.44
C ASP A 213 -6.17 -13.94 -42.89
N ILE A 214 -5.22 -13.61 -43.77
CA ILE A 214 -3.91 -13.08 -43.39
C ILE A 214 -4.05 -11.70 -42.73
N VAL A 215 -4.84 -10.80 -43.34
CA VAL A 215 -5.09 -9.46 -42.78
C VAL A 215 -5.74 -9.57 -41.40
N ARG A 216 -6.72 -10.47 -41.25
CA ARG A 216 -7.35 -10.73 -39.96
C ARG A 216 -6.35 -11.24 -38.93
N ALA A 217 -5.57 -12.27 -39.28
CA ALA A 217 -4.55 -12.83 -38.38
C ALA A 217 -3.54 -11.78 -37.89
N LYS A 218 -3.06 -10.91 -38.80
CA LYS A 218 -2.17 -9.79 -38.46
C LYS A 218 -2.81 -8.81 -37.49
N LYS A 219 -4.08 -8.46 -37.73
CA LYS A 219 -4.85 -7.57 -36.85
C LYS A 219 -4.99 -8.17 -35.44
N GLU A 220 -5.40 -9.43 -35.33
CA GLU A 220 -5.61 -10.08 -34.04
C GLU A 220 -4.29 -10.23 -33.25
N LEU A 221 -3.16 -10.48 -33.92
CA LEU A 221 -1.83 -10.46 -33.31
C LEU A 221 -1.47 -9.06 -32.78
N ALA A 222 -1.73 -8.01 -33.57
CA ALA A 222 -1.49 -6.63 -33.15
C ALA A 222 -2.36 -6.24 -31.94
N ASP A 223 -3.60 -6.75 -31.87
CA ASP A 223 -4.47 -6.54 -30.72
C ASP A 223 -3.91 -7.21 -29.45
N VAL A 224 -3.25 -8.38 -29.55
CA VAL A 224 -2.54 -9.01 -28.42
C VAL A 224 -1.30 -8.20 -28.01
N ASP A 225 -0.52 -7.69 -28.97
CA ASP A 225 0.63 -6.84 -28.66
C ASP A 225 0.20 -5.55 -27.93
N LYS A 226 -0.96 -4.98 -28.29
CA LYS A 226 -1.58 -3.86 -27.57
C LYS A 226 -1.96 -4.25 -26.14
N VAL A 227 -2.59 -5.41 -25.94
CA VAL A 227 -2.93 -5.94 -24.60
C VAL A 227 -1.69 -6.03 -23.72
N LEU A 228 -0.59 -6.59 -24.23
CA LEU A 228 0.65 -6.73 -23.48
C LEU A 228 1.30 -5.38 -23.16
N SER A 229 1.20 -4.42 -24.09
CA SER A 229 1.67 -3.05 -23.89
C SER A 229 0.85 -2.27 -22.85
N GLU A 230 -0.45 -2.53 -22.74
CA GLU A 230 -1.26 -1.99 -21.64
C GLU A 230 -0.94 -2.71 -20.33
N SER A 231 -0.64 -4.00 -20.39
CA SER A 231 -0.28 -4.83 -19.22
C SER A 231 1.07 -4.45 -18.60
N ILE A 232 2.07 -4.02 -19.38
CA ILE A 232 3.35 -3.54 -18.82
C ILE A 232 3.20 -2.26 -18.00
N ILE A 233 2.27 -1.39 -18.37
CA ILE A 233 1.97 -0.19 -17.57
C ILE A 233 1.42 -0.63 -16.19
N ILE A 234 0.53 -1.63 -16.18
CA ILE A 234 -0.04 -2.21 -14.95
C ILE A 234 1.06 -2.81 -14.06
N VAL A 235 2.08 -3.47 -14.63
CA VAL A 235 3.24 -3.98 -13.87
C VAL A 235 3.91 -2.86 -13.07
N GLY A 236 4.16 -1.70 -13.70
CA GLY A 236 4.76 -0.55 -13.01
C GLY A 236 3.90 -0.03 -11.86
N HIS A 237 2.57 0.01 -12.04
CA HIS A 237 1.63 0.41 -11.00
C HIS A 237 1.57 -0.59 -9.83
N LEU A 238 1.57 -1.89 -10.13
CA LEU A 238 1.63 -2.94 -9.11
C LEU A 238 2.94 -2.92 -8.34
N GLN A 239 4.06 -2.66 -9.02
CA GLN A 239 5.35 -2.50 -8.38
C GLN A 239 5.34 -1.33 -7.39
N ARG A 240 4.83 -0.16 -7.81
CA ARG A 240 4.69 1.01 -6.93
C ARG A 240 3.80 0.70 -5.72
N LEU A 241 2.66 0.03 -5.94
CA LEU A 241 1.76 -0.37 -4.86
C LEU A 241 2.43 -1.34 -3.88
N ARG A 242 3.23 -2.29 -4.37
CA ARG A 242 4.02 -3.21 -3.53
C ARG A 242 4.99 -2.44 -2.63
N ASP A 243 5.67 -1.44 -3.18
CA ASP A 243 6.67 -0.66 -2.46
C ASP A 243 6.03 0.22 -1.39
N ILE A 244 4.91 0.87 -1.71
CA ILE A 244 4.02 1.56 -0.77
C ILE A 244 3.67 0.61 0.39
N LEU A 245 3.08 -0.55 0.10
CA LEU A 245 2.66 -1.51 1.15
C LEU A 245 3.83 -2.02 2.00
N ASN A 246 5.01 -2.23 1.41
CA ASN A 246 6.22 -2.60 2.15
C ASN A 246 6.64 -1.51 3.14
N ASP A 247 6.73 -0.28 2.67
CA ASP A 247 7.12 0.87 3.47
C ASP A 247 6.18 1.06 4.67
N TYR A 248 4.86 0.96 4.45
CA TYR A 248 3.89 1.02 5.56
C TYR A 248 4.01 -0.12 6.56
N GLY A 249 4.20 -1.35 6.07
CA GLY A 249 4.42 -2.49 6.93
C GLY A 249 5.64 -2.29 7.85
N ASN A 250 6.73 -1.76 7.30
CA ASN A 250 7.94 -1.47 8.05
C ASN A 250 7.74 -0.34 9.06
N LYS A 251 7.14 0.79 8.64
CA LYS A 251 6.86 1.92 9.53
C LYS A 251 5.96 1.54 10.71
N LEU A 252 4.99 0.64 10.52
CA LEU A 252 4.16 0.14 11.62
C LEU A 252 4.95 -0.76 12.59
N MET A 253 5.90 -1.56 12.09
CA MET A 253 6.81 -2.34 12.94
C MET A 253 7.74 -1.41 13.74
N ASP A 254 8.30 -0.38 13.12
CA ASP A 254 9.15 0.61 13.80
C ASP A 254 8.39 1.30 14.96
N VAL A 255 7.12 1.64 14.74
CA VAL A 255 6.25 2.19 15.79
C VAL A 255 5.99 1.15 16.90
N SER A 256 5.85 -0.12 16.56
CA SER A 256 5.68 -1.22 17.52
C SER A 256 6.85 -1.30 18.50
N ASP A 257 8.07 -1.10 18.00
CA ASP A 257 9.29 -1.08 18.83
C ASP A 257 9.33 0.15 19.75
N GLU A 258 8.92 1.32 19.26
CA GLU A 258 8.85 2.55 20.07
C GLU A 258 7.80 2.51 21.20
N LEU A 259 6.76 1.67 21.06
CA LEU A 259 5.74 1.51 22.09
C LEU A 259 6.28 0.82 23.34
N ASP A 260 7.27 -0.08 23.23
CA ASP A 260 7.89 -0.73 24.39
C ASP A 260 8.66 0.27 25.26
N GLU A 261 9.42 1.17 24.64
CA GLU A 261 10.11 2.25 25.36
C GLU A 261 9.09 3.14 26.10
N MET A 262 8.02 3.51 25.39
CA MET A 262 7.00 4.39 25.93
C MET A 262 6.21 3.75 27.09
N GLY A 263 5.97 2.44 27.03
CA GLY A 263 5.28 1.67 28.08
C GLY A 263 6.13 1.48 29.34
N ASN A 264 7.43 1.23 29.15
CA ASN A 264 8.41 1.09 30.24
C ASN A 264 8.64 2.41 30.99
N GLU A 265 8.68 3.53 30.27
CA GLU A 265 8.89 4.87 30.85
C GLU A 265 7.62 5.50 31.42
N GLY A 266 6.44 4.88 31.20
CA GLY A 266 5.18 5.41 31.69
C GLY A 266 4.82 6.75 31.05
N ARG A 267 5.11 6.96 29.75
CA ARG A 267 4.91 8.27 29.12
C ARG A 267 3.44 8.65 29.02
N ARG A 268 3.19 9.96 29.04
CA ARG A 268 1.85 10.53 28.98
C ARG A 268 1.27 10.44 27.56
N VAL A 269 0.02 9.99 27.47
CA VAL A 269 -0.82 10.08 26.27
C VAL A 269 -1.63 11.37 26.33
N THR A 270 -1.58 12.16 25.26
CA THR A 270 -2.23 13.47 25.22
C THR A 270 -3.58 13.39 24.49
N LYS A 271 -4.47 14.35 24.77
CA LYS A 271 -5.71 14.52 23.98
C LYS A 271 -5.44 14.79 22.50
N LYS A 272 -4.27 15.35 22.17
CA LYS A 272 -3.84 15.61 20.80
C LYS A 272 -3.57 14.30 20.05
N ASP A 273 -2.93 13.33 20.71
CA ASP A 273 -2.68 11.99 20.15
C ASP A 273 -3.99 11.29 19.77
N LEU A 274 -4.97 11.31 20.68
CA LEU A 274 -6.30 10.73 20.45
C LEU A 274 -7.06 11.43 19.32
N LYS A 275 -6.95 12.76 19.22
CA LYS A 275 -7.53 13.55 18.12
C LYS A 275 -6.89 13.17 16.78
N GLN A 276 -5.57 12.99 16.72
CA GLN A 276 -4.88 12.61 15.50
C GLN A 276 -5.29 11.21 15.02
N LEU A 277 -5.37 10.23 15.92
CA LEU A 277 -5.88 8.89 15.58
C LEU A 277 -7.32 8.94 15.03
N THR A 278 -8.17 9.80 15.60
CA THR A 278 -9.54 9.98 15.13
C THR A 278 -9.58 10.58 13.73
N LEU A 279 -8.82 11.65 13.49
CA LEU A 279 -8.72 12.28 12.17
C LEU A 279 -8.19 11.31 11.11
N ALA A 280 -7.23 10.44 11.47
CA ALA A 280 -6.69 9.48 10.53
C ALA A 280 -7.71 8.42 10.11
N VAL A 281 -8.50 7.93 11.06
CA VAL A 281 -9.60 7.00 10.76
C VAL A 281 -10.67 7.67 9.89
N ASP A 282 -11.08 8.88 10.23
CA ASP A 282 -12.11 9.61 9.47
C ASP A 282 -11.65 9.92 8.04
N HIS A 283 -10.38 10.31 7.87
CA HIS A 283 -9.78 10.54 6.57
C HIS A 283 -9.70 9.23 5.75
N SER A 284 -9.31 8.11 6.37
CA SER A 284 -9.29 6.80 5.69
C SER A 284 -10.65 6.40 5.09
N LYS A 285 -11.75 6.77 5.77
CA LYS A 285 -13.13 6.49 5.31
C LYS A 285 -13.45 7.24 4.03
N ALA A 286 -13.03 8.51 3.91
CA ALA A 286 -13.22 9.32 2.71
C ALA A 286 -12.49 8.73 1.48
N HIS A 287 -11.38 8.03 1.72
CA HIS A 287 -10.52 7.45 0.67
C HIS A 287 -10.93 6.03 0.23
N HIS A 288 -11.96 5.44 0.86
CA HIS A 288 -12.40 4.07 0.60
C HIS A 288 -13.04 3.84 -0.80
N HIS A 289 -13.51 4.90 -1.46
CA HIS A 289 -14.40 4.77 -2.62
C HIS A 289 -13.74 4.24 -3.91
N LYS A 290 -12.42 4.36 -4.08
CA LYS A 290 -11.75 4.00 -5.34
C LYS A 290 -11.71 2.48 -5.58
N PHE A 291 -11.36 1.70 -4.56
CA PHE A 291 -11.26 0.24 -4.67
C PHE A 291 -12.61 -0.41 -4.97
N ASN A 292 -13.70 0.10 -4.40
CA ASN A 292 -15.05 -0.41 -4.66
C ASN A 292 -15.49 -0.15 -6.11
N LYS A 293 -15.13 1.00 -6.70
CA LYS A 293 -15.42 1.29 -8.11
C LYS A 293 -14.66 0.37 -9.06
N LEU A 294 -13.38 0.10 -8.79
CA LEU A 294 -12.55 -0.75 -9.65
C LEU A 294 -12.92 -2.24 -9.59
N ALA A 295 -13.56 -2.68 -8.50
CA ALA A 295 -14.02 -4.05 -8.31
C ALA A 295 -15.32 -4.39 -9.07
N GLN A 296 -16.06 -3.39 -9.55
CA GLN A 296 -17.30 -3.60 -10.29
C GLN A 296 -16.99 -4.13 -11.70
N VAL A 297 -17.56 -5.29 -12.02
CA VAL A 297 -17.71 -5.74 -13.41
C VAL A 297 -19.00 -5.08 -13.91
N PRO A 298 -19.00 -4.37 -15.05
CA PRO A 298 -20.24 -3.89 -15.65
C PRO A 298 -21.15 -5.10 -15.91
N ASP A 299 -22.41 -4.99 -15.49
CA ASP A 299 -23.47 -5.95 -15.80
C ASP A 299 -23.66 -6.13 -17.32
#